data_AF-A0A1V1T711-F1
#
_entry.id   AF-A0A1V1T711-F1
#
_cell.length_a   1.000
_cell.length_b   1.000
_cell.length_c   1.000
_cell.angle_alpha   90.00
_cell.angle_beta   90.00
_cell.angle_gamma   90.00
#
_symmetry.space_group_name_H-M   'P 1'
#
loop_
_entity.id
_entity.type
_entity.pdbx_description
1 polymer ?
#
loop_
_entity_poly.entity_id
_entity_poly.type
_entity_poly.pdbx_seq_one_letter_code
_entity_poly.pdbx_strand_id
1 'polypeptide(L)'
;MRQLPHEAYMHNRLRMNVSSYLRTNLLLDYRRGERWFVENLVDWDLRNNTQGWELSYTVFNPISQAEKCDLHGDYIRTCVPELKDTKGEATFDPFNSLDKGEFK
;
A
#
# COMPACT_ATOMS: atom_id res chain seq x y z
N MET A 1 -3.84 -0.57 2.29
CA MET A 1 -4.76 0.23 3.13
C MET A 1 -5.84 -0.60 3.82
N ARG A 2 -6.34 -1.70 3.23
CA ARG A 2 -7.36 -2.56 3.84
C ARG A 2 -6.88 -3.35 5.07
N GLN A 3 -5.61 -3.72 5.15
CA GLN A 3 -5.03 -4.39 6.32
C GLN A 3 -5.19 -3.56 7.62
N LEU A 4 -5.01 -2.24 7.53
CA LEU A 4 -4.82 -1.38 8.70
C LEU A 4 -6.07 -1.33 9.61
N PRO A 5 -7.30 -1.14 9.10
CA PRO A 5 -8.51 -1.23 9.93
C PRO A 5 -8.78 -2.61 10.55
N HIS A 6 -8.24 -3.69 9.97
CA HIS A 6 -8.51 -5.06 10.43
C HIS A 6 -7.49 -5.55 11.47
N GLU A 7 -6.21 -5.25 11.27
CA GLU A 7 -5.12 -5.77 12.09
C GLU A 7 -4.50 -4.71 13.01
N ALA A 8 -4.87 -3.43 12.84
CA ALA A 8 -4.24 -2.27 13.49
C ALA A 8 -2.71 -2.22 13.30
N TYR A 9 -2.18 -2.97 12.33
CA TYR A 9 -0.76 -3.09 12.04
C TYR A 9 -0.54 -3.02 10.53
N MET A 10 0.63 -2.52 10.15
CA MET A 10 1.09 -2.51 8.77
C MET A 10 2.62 -2.63 8.76
N HIS A 11 3.17 -3.49 7.92
CA HIS A 11 4.63 -3.64 7.81
C HIS A 11 5.29 -2.33 7.32
N ASN A 12 6.49 -2.02 7.83
CA ASN A 12 7.17 -0.73 7.56
C ASN A 12 7.33 -0.43 6.06
N ARG A 13 7.67 -1.44 5.24
CA ARG A 13 7.78 -1.29 3.78
C ARG A 13 6.48 -0.79 3.14
N LEU A 14 5.34 -1.29 3.61
CA LEU A 14 4.03 -0.88 3.11
C LEU A 14 3.68 0.55 3.55
N ARG A 15 4.07 0.93 4.78
CA ARG A 15 3.93 2.31 5.28
C ARG A 15 4.67 3.30 4.35
N MET A 16 5.91 2.99 3.97
CA MET A 16 6.69 3.79 3.04
C MET A 16 6.03 3.90 1.65
N ASN A 17 5.54 2.78 1.11
CA ASN A 17 4.88 2.76 -0.20
C ASN A 17 3.60 3.60 -0.22
N VAL A 18 2.75 3.48 0.81
CA VAL A 18 1.52 4.25 0.95
C VAL A 18 1.82 5.74 1.14
N SER A 19 2.81 6.08 1.96
CA SER A 19 3.23 7.46 2.20
C SER A 19 3.69 8.13 0.89
N SER A 20 4.57 7.46 0.14
CA SER A 20 4.98 7.93 -1.20
C SER A 20 3.77 8.07 -2.11
N TYR A 21 2.93 7.04 -2.24
CA TYR A 21 1.79 7.06 -3.16
C TYR A 21 0.83 8.24 -2.89
N LEU A 22 0.50 8.49 -1.62
CA LEU A 22 -0.37 9.61 -1.22
C LEU A 22 0.20 10.96 -1.68
N ARG A 23 1.50 11.15 -1.53
CA ARG A 23 2.16 12.42 -1.83
C ARG A 23 2.51 12.58 -3.31
N THR A 24 3.03 11.53 -3.95
CA THR A 24 3.62 11.62 -5.30
C THR A 24 2.64 11.31 -6.40
N ASN A 25 1.73 10.35 -6.16
CA ASN A 25 0.75 9.93 -7.17
C ASN A 25 -0.58 10.66 -6.99
N LEU A 26 -1.03 10.85 -5.74
CA LEU A 26 -2.28 11.56 -5.46
C LEU A 26 -2.09 13.07 -5.22
N LEU A 27 -0.84 13.54 -5.05
CA LEU A 27 -0.52 14.94 -4.76
C LEU A 27 -1.28 15.49 -3.54
N LEU A 28 -1.55 14.63 -2.55
CA LEU A 28 -2.26 14.99 -1.33
C LEU A 28 -1.29 15.34 -0.21
N ASP A 29 -1.78 16.16 0.73
CA ASP A 29 -1.07 16.52 1.94
C ASP A 29 -0.79 15.29 2.82
N TYR A 30 0.49 15.03 3.09
CA TYR A 30 0.95 13.89 3.88
C TYR A 30 0.33 13.85 5.28
N ARG A 31 0.01 15.01 5.87
CA ARG A 31 -0.58 15.13 7.21
C ARG A 31 -1.93 14.41 7.32
N ARG A 32 -2.63 14.24 6.18
CA ARG A 32 -3.87 13.43 6.13
C ARG A 32 -3.58 11.94 6.34
N GLY A 33 -2.53 11.44 5.72
CA GLY A 33 -2.10 10.06 5.87
C GLY A 33 -1.53 9.78 7.26
N GLU A 34 -0.73 10.72 7.79
CA GLU A 34 -0.24 10.65 9.16
C GLU A 34 -1.38 10.57 10.17
N ARG A 35 -2.39 11.45 10.06
CA ARG A 35 -3.57 11.41 10.95
C ARG A 35 -4.29 10.07 10.89
N TRP A 36 -4.47 9.52 9.69
CA TRP A 36 -5.08 8.20 9.52
C TRP A 36 -4.27 7.11 10.25
N PHE A 37 -2.94 7.21 10.21
CA PHE A 37 -2.06 6.27 10.90
C PHE A 37 -2.11 6.43 12.42
N VAL A 38 -2.21 7.66 12.93
CA VAL A 38 -2.42 7.93 14.38
C VAL A 38 -3.66 7.22 14.89
N GLU A 39 -4.75 7.25 14.12
CA GLU A 39 -6.05 6.73 14.56
C GLU A 39 -6.16 5.20 14.46
N ASN A 40 -5.34 4.54 13.62
CA ASN A 40 -5.52 3.12 13.27
C ASN A 40 -4.32 2.22 13.59
N LEU A 41 -3.12 2.75 13.83
CA LEU A 41 -1.96 1.93 14.18
C LEU A 41 -1.89 1.67 15.69
N VAL A 42 -1.80 0.40 16.07
CA VAL A 42 -1.60 -0.02 17.46
C VAL A 42 -0.20 0.34 17.97
N ASP A 43 0.79 0.34 17.07
CA ASP A 43 2.20 0.61 17.35
C ASP A 43 2.61 2.04 16.96
N TRP A 44 1.63 2.96 16.90
CA TRP A 44 1.93 4.33 16.54
C TRP A 44 2.86 4.96 17.57
N ASP A 45 4.00 5.48 17.09
CA ASP A 45 4.93 6.27 17.89
C ASP A 45 5.31 7.54 17.12
N LEU A 46 5.40 8.65 17.85
CA LEU A 46 5.69 9.95 17.28
C LEU A 46 7.05 9.97 16.58
N ARG A 47 8.10 9.36 17.15
CA ARG A 47 9.45 9.45 16.57
C ARG A 47 9.57 8.59 15.32
N ASN A 48 9.03 7.37 15.38
CA ASN A 48 9.13 6.42 14.27
C ASN A 48 8.25 6.82 13.08
N ASN A 49 7.03 7.31 13.33
CA ASN A 49 6.08 7.54 12.24
C ASN A 49 6.21 8.93 11.60
N THR A 50 6.59 9.98 12.36
CA THR A 50 6.75 11.34 11.80
C THR A 50 7.80 11.35 10.69
N GLN A 51 8.94 10.66 10.89
CA GLN A 51 10.00 10.58 9.88
C GLN A 51 9.59 9.81 8.61
N GLY A 52 8.63 8.89 8.71
CA GLY A 52 8.12 8.13 7.57
C GLY A 52 7.10 8.89 6.72
N TRP A 53 6.47 9.91 7.29
CA TRP A 53 5.49 10.78 6.62
C TRP A 53 6.07 12.12 6.19
N GLU A 54 7.06 12.63 6.91
CA GLU A 54 7.83 13.79 6.52
C GLU A 54 8.66 13.51 5.25
N LEU A 55 8.90 14.57 4.49
CA LEU A 55 9.64 14.71 3.23
C LEU A 55 10.55 13.53 2.80
N SER A 56 9.99 12.36 2.50
CA SER A 56 10.72 11.32 1.80
C SER A 56 10.81 11.73 0.33
N TYR A 57 12.00 12.11 -0.13
CA TYR A 57 12.28 12.37 -1.56
C TYR A 57 12.26 11.09 -2.41
N THR A 58 12.19 9.92 -1.76
CA THR A 58 12.17 8.63 -2.44
C THR A 58 10.77 8.34 -2.96
N VAL A 59 10.64 8.35 -4.29
CA VAL A 59 9.42 7.92 -4.99
C VAL A 59 9.47 6.40 -5.14
N PHE A 60 8.43 5.72 -4.67
CA PHE A 60 8.29 4.28 -4.85
C PHE A 60 7.33 3.97 -6.01
N ASN A 61 7.76 3.12 -6.95
CA ASN A 61 6.85 2.53 -7.92
C ASN A 61 6.05 1.40 -7.23
N PRO A 62 4.72 1.52 -7.09
CA PRO A 62 3.91 0.51 -6.39
C PRO A 62 4.02 -0.89 -6.99
N ILE A 63 4.06 -1.00 -8.32
CA ILE A 63 4.11 -2.29 -9.03
C ILE A 63 5.44 -2.98 -8.73
N SER A 64 6.56 -2.30 -8.99
CA SER A 64 7.89 -2.87 -8.76
C SER A 64 8.18 -3.16 -7.28
N GLN A 65 7.56 -2.42 -6.35
CA GLN A 65 7.69 -2.75 -4.92
C GLN A 65 6.86 -3.98 -4.55
N ALA A 66 5.67 -4.14 -5.13
CA ALA A 66 4.84 -5.32 -4.91
C ALA A 66 5.53 -6.58 -5.43
N GLU A 67 6.05 -6.56 -6.66
CA GLU A 67 6.78 -7.70 -7.25
C GLU A 67 8.00 -8.11 -6.42
N LYS A 68 8.71 -7.14 -5.84
CA LYS A 68 9.91 -7.40 -5.02
C LYS A 68 9.59 -7.88 -3.61
N CYS A 69 8.50 -7.41 -3.02
CA CYS A 69 8.18 -7.67 -1.62
C CYS A 69 7.16 -8.79 -1.42
N ASP A 70 6.35 -9.08 -2.43
CA ASP A 70 5.28 -10.07 -2.43
C ASP A 70 5.41 -10.99 -3.64
N LEU A 71 6.46 -11.82 -3.66
CA LEU A 71 6.85 -12.64 -4.83
C LEU A 71 5.71 -13.51 -5.40
N HIS A 72 4.77 -13.93 -4.56
CA HIS A 72 3.65 -14.80 -4.94
C HIS A 72 2.31 -14.06 -5.04
N GLY A 73 2.25 -12.79 -4.61
CA GLY A 73 1.02 -12.00 -4.57
C GLY A 73 0.09 -12.36 -3.41
N ASP A 74 0.58 -13.11 -2.41
CA ASP A 74 -0.25 -13.67 -1.34
C ASP A 74 -0.77 -12.57 -0.41
N TYR A 75 0.05 -11.54 -0.17
CA TYR A 75 -0.36 -10.39 0.64
C TYR A 75 -1.49 -9.62 -0.06
N ILE A 76 -1.35 -9.37 -1.36
CA ILE A 76 -2.37 -8.66 -2.14
C ILE A 76 -3.68 -9.46 -2.18
N ARG A 77 -3.64 -10.76 -2.47
CA ARG A 77 -4.85 -11.61 -2.50
C ARG A 77 -5.56 -11.69 -1.15
N THR A 78 -4.80 -11.64 -0.05
CA THR A 78 -5.37 -11.63 1.29
C THR A 78 -6.07 -10.31 1.60
N CYS A 79 -5.44 -9.18 1.24
CA CYS A 79 -5.99 -7.85 1.51
C CYS A 79 -7.07 -7.42 0.51
N VAL A 80 -7.05 -7.96 -0.71
CA VAL A 80 -7.93 -7.62 -1.84
C VAL A 80 -8.56 -8.92 -2.37
N PRO A 81 -9.64 -9.41 -1.74
CA PRO A 81 -10.26 -10.68 -2.11
C PRO A 81 -10.79 -10.72 -3.55
N GLU A 82 -11.05 -9.57 -4.17
CA GLU A 82 -11.44 -9.45 -5.58
C GLU A 82 -10.34 -9.95 -6.53
N LEU A 83 -9.07 -9.93 -6.09
CA LEU A 83 -7.92 -10.41 -6.87
C LEU A 83 -7.48 -11.82 -6.46
N LYS A 84 -8.28 -12.54 -5.66
CA LYS A 84 -7.89 -13.85 -5.10
C LYS A 84 -7.56 -14.88 -6.19
N ASP A 85 -8.25 -14.83 -7.32
CA ASP A 85 -8.08 -15.80 -8.41
C ASP A 85 -7.04 -15.37 -9.46
N THR A 86 -6.51 -14.14 -9.35
CA THR A 86 -5.51 -13.63 -10.30
C THR A 86 -4.13 -14.24 -10.04
N LYS A 87 -3.39 -14.55 -11.11
CA LYS A 87 -2.05 -15.16 -11.06
C LYS A 87 -1.03 -14.31 -11.82
N GLY A 88 0.23 -14.40 -11.38
CA GLY A 88 1.35 -13.71 -12.03
C GLY A 88 1.18 -12.19 -12.02
N GLU A 89 1.61 -11.54 -13.11
CA GLU A 89 1.63 -10.08 -13.30
C GLU A 89 0.27 -9.41 -13.05
N ALA A 90 -0.83 -10.11 -13.40
CA ALA A 90 -2.19 -9.62 -13.17
C ALA A 90 -2.53 -9.37 -11.69
N THR A 91 -1.79 -9.95 -10.75
CA THR A 91 -1.97 -9.69 -9.32
C THR A 91 -1.43 -8.30 -8.93
N PHE A 92 -0.37 -7.84 -9.61
CA PHE A 92 0.31 -6.58 -9.31
C PHE A 92 -0.16 -5.42 -10.18
N ASP A 93 -0.49 -5.71 -11.45
CA ASP A 93 -1.01 -4.75 -12.41
C ASP A 93 -2.25 -5.31 -13.15
N PRO A 94 -3.40 -5.38 -12.46
CA PRO A 94 -4.61 -5.95 -13.06
C PRO A 94 -5.12 -5.08 -14.21
N PHE A 95 -4.90 -3.76 -14.20
CA PHE A 95 -5.47 -2.84 -15.19
C PHE A 95 -4.90 -3.07 -16.60
N ASN A 96 -3.60 -3.35 -16.69
CA ASN A 96 -2.96 -3.63 -17.97
C ASN A 96 -3.00 -5.13 -18.34
N SER A 97 -3.22 -6.02 -17.37
CA SER A 97 -3.14 -7.48 -17.59
C SER A 97 -4.49 -8.17 -17.82
N LEU A 98 -5.59 -7.63 -17.28
CA LEU A 98 -6.92 -8.24 -17.35
C LEU A 98 -7.82 -7.51 -18.35
N ASP A 99 -8.73 -8.25 -18.99
CA ASP A 99 -9.75 -7.61 -19.82
C ASP A 99 -10.82 -6.93 -18.96
N LYS A 100 -11.45 -5.87 -19.49
CA LYS A 100 -12.47 -5.09 -18.76
C LYS A 100 -13.66 -5.94 -18.28
N GLY A 101 -13.92 -7.08 -18.94
CA GLY A 101 -14.96 -8.03 -18.54
C GLY A 101 -14.66 -8.78 -17.24
N GLU A 102 -13.37 -8.91 -16.87
CA GLU A 102 -12.91 -9.70 -15.72
C GLU A 102 -12.89 -8.90 -14.40
N PHE A 103 -13.16 -7.59 -14.46
CA PHE A 103 -13.24 -6.70 -13.30
C PHE A 103 -14.65 -6.56 -12.68
N LYS A 104 -15.65 -7.23 -13.24
CA LYS A 104 -17.04 -7.19 -12.76
C LYS A 104 -17.31 -8.22 -11.67
#